data_AF-A0A946TVQ7-F1
#
_entry.id   AF-A0A946TVQ7-F1
#
_cell.length_a   1.000
_cell.length_b   1.000
_cell.length_c   1.000
_cell.angle_alpha   90.00
_cell.angle_beta   90.00
_cell.angle_gamma   90.00
#
_symmetry.space_group_name_H-M   'P 1'
#
loop_
_entity.id
_entity.type
_entity.pdbx_description
1 polymer ?
#
loop_
_entity_poly.entity_id
_entity_poly.type
_entity_poly.pdbx_seq_one_letter_code
_entity_poly.pdbx_strand_id
1 'polypeptide(L)'
;MTFADPVWFWGLTVIAPIILMQSHAIVSKRDRSSAFVAEDLRNQLIHGTSRKARAARLTILCFAYALIITAIARPQWGSEEEPSYSKGRTVMLAIDASRSMLAQDLTPNRLDRAKLAAYDLIEALPEDLIGLMAFSGSASVMVPITPDREALRESINQLDTYAVAKGGTNLAEAIKQANSTLKESEAESHALVLFTDGENLEGNAIEEASKASEDGTLIIAIGVGSEQGSVIPERSIQGRKQTFIRDENGELVKSKLDAKALEDIAKSAGGIFLRLDSKSLNSMIIQEALAQLDTKETEFRAQETPTERFVWPLSIGISLILGLLLSGLLKQSLMKPSKVVALVIILMALTGQYKQSHAGIISDSKGLYDAGEFDKAIKSYQSAITESKSTSQKAQLNLGLGASAFSANNHELALDAFGSALLSEEKSVQGIAHYNLGNTLFRKGEELLSPSNGADKTDTPPSKESIENVIKDWEGAIEHYESALSINSNNTNTKHNLDVVRKRLKELKQDEQDEQDE
;
A
#
# COMPACT_ATOMS: atom_id res chain seq x y z
N MET A 1 6.36 22.21 16.48
CA MET A 1 6.88 21.15 17.36
C MET A 1 5.71 20.63 18.18
N THR A 2 5.31 19.40 17.93
CA THR A 2 4.23 18.70 18.62
C THR A 2 4.83 17.53 19.42
N PHE A 3 4.05 16.93 20.32
CA PHE A 3 4.44 15.73 21.06
C PHE A 3 3.39 14.67 20.79
N ALA A 4 3.82 13.46 20.44
CA ALA A 4 2.87 12.36 20.17
C ALA A 4 2.11 11.97 21.45
N ASP A 5 2.82 11.94 22.58
CA ASP A 5 2.30 11.44 23.86
C ASP A 5 2.57 12.44 24.99
N PRO A 6 1.89 13.61 25.02
CA PRO A 6 2.15 14.67 25.99
C PRO A 6 1.82 14.27 27.44
N VAL A 7 1.06 13.19 27.64
CA VAL A 7 0.68 12.65 28.97
C VAL A 7 1.93 12.33 29.81
N TRP A 8 3.05 11.98 29.19
CA TRP A 8 4.28 11.64 29.91
C TRP A 8 4.90 12.81 30.69
N PHE A 9 4.54 14.07 30.40
CA PHE A 9 5.00 15.22 31.17
C PHE A 9 4.58 15.19 32.64
N TRP A 10 3.52 14.45 33.00
CA TRP A 10 3.17 14.19 34.41
C TRP A 10 4.30 13.51 35.18
N GLY A 11 5.19 12.77 34.51
CA GLY A 11 6.39 12.18 35.11
C GLY A 11 7.35 13.22 35.71
N LEU A 12 7.36 14.47 35.22
CA LEU A 12 8.21 15.53 35.78
C LEU A 12 7.88 15.87 37.25
N THR A 13 6.66 15.58 37.69
CA THR A 13 6.24 15.79 39.10
C THR A 13 7.10 15.00 40.10
N VAL A 14 7.73 13.90 39.67
CA VAL A 14 8.64 13.07 40.48
C VAL A 14 9.92 13.82 40.90
N ILE A 15 10.30 14.90 40.20
CA ILE A 15 11.49 15.70 40.54
C ILE A 15 11.31 16.40 41.89
N ALA A 16 10.13 16.95 42.17
CA ALA A 16 9.84 17.70 43.39
C ALA A 16 10.04 16.89 44.69
N PRO A 17 9.48 15.66 44.85
CA PRO A 17 9.72 14.85 46.05
C PRO A 17 11.18 14.42 46.19
N ILE A 18 11.92 14.21 45.08
CA ILE A 18 13.35 13.89 45.15
C ILE A 18 14.15 15.06 45.73
N ILE A 19 13.86 16.29 45.30
CA ILE A 19 14.50 17.50 45.83
C ILE A 19 14.17 17.70 47.32
N LEU A 20 12.90 17.53 47.70
CA LEU A 20 12.44 17.65 49.09
C LEU A 20 13.05 16.58 50.00
N MET A 21 13.13 15.33 49.53
CA MET A 21 13.74 14.25 50.29
C MET A 21 15.24 14.50 50.49
N GLN A 22 15.94 15.04 49.48
CA GLN A 22 17.35 15.37 49.61
C GLN A 22 17.57 16.56 50.56
N SER A 23 16.76 17.62 50.47
CA SER A 23 16.88 18.78 51.37
C SER A 23 16.60 18.38 52.81
N HIS A 24 15.56 17.58 53.06
CA HIS A 24 15.25 17.02 54.38
C HIS A 24 16.39 16.14 54.91
N ALA A 25 16.97 15.27 54.07
CA ALA A 25 18.11 14.43 54.47
C ALA A 25 19.36 15.25 54.83
N ILE A 26 19.58 16.41 54.20
CA ILE A 26 20.69 17.32 54.53
C ILE A 26 20.45 18.01 55.87
N VAL A 27 19.23 18.48 56.13
CA VAL A 27 18.84 19.13 57.39
C VAL A 27 18.85 18.13 58.54
N SER A 28 18.18 16.98 58.40
CA SER A 28 18.10 15.96 59.46
C SER A 28 19.46 15.36 59.85
N LYS A 29 20.41 15.24 58.91
CA LYS A 29 21.79 14.85 59.24
C LYS A 29 22.51 15.90 60.09
N ARG A 30 22.17 17.18 59.94
CA ARG A 30 22.73 18.28 60.75
C ARG A 30 22.27 18.14 62.20
N ASP A 31 20.99 17.87 62.40
CA ASP A 31 20.35 17.77 63.72
C ASP A 31 20.78 16.52 64.50
N ARG A 32 20.97 15.39 63.80
CA ARG A 32 21.43 14.13 64.42
C ARG A 32 22.93 14.15 64.74
N SER A 33 23.76 14.78 63.90
CA SER A 33 25.19 14.90 64.18
C SER A 33 25.47 15.84 65.36
N SER A 34 24.54 16.72 65.76
CA SER A 34 24.74 17.68 66.88
C SER A 34 24.49 17.05 68.23
N ALA A 35 23.82 15.90 68.23
CA ALA A 35 23.60 15.12 69.44
C ALA A 35 24.79 14.23 69.84
N PHE A 36 25.75 13.96 68.94
CA PHE A 36 26.79 12.93 69.17
C PHE A 36 28.25 13.37 68.95
N VAL A 37 28.52 14.56 68.39
CA VAL A 37 29.90 15.01 68.08
C VAL A 37 30.08 16.48 68.47
N ALA A 38 31.09 16.78 69.28
CA ALA A 38 31.50 18.13 69.67
C ALA A 38 31.87 19.00 68.45
N GLU A 39 31.54 20.29 68.50
CA GLU A 39 31.68 21.27 67.40
C GLU A 39 33.07 21.26 66.76
N ASP A 40 34.12 21.09 67.57
CA ASP A 40 35.53 21.18 67.17
C ASP A 40 36.05 19.96 66.40
N LEU A 41 35.51 18.75 66.66
CA LEU A 41 35.93 17.51 65.99
C LEU A 41 35.12 17.20 64.72
N ARG A 42 34.00 17.89 64.49
CA ARG A 42 33.12 17.68 63.32
C ARG A 42 33.82 17.90 61.99
N ASN A 43 34.67 18.92 61.90
CA ASN A 43 35.39 19.26 60.67
C ASN A 43 36.55 18.30 60.36
N GLN A 44 37.04 17.55 61.35
CA GLN A 44 38.14 16.58 61.18
C GLN A 44 37.64 15.16 60.87
N LEU A 45 36.52 14.75 61.47
CA LEU A 45 35.97 13.39 61.30
C LEU A 45 35.02 13.24 60.12
N ILE A 46 34.35 14.31 59.66
CA ILE A 46 33.38 14.25 58.56
C ILE A 46 34.04 14.76 57.27
N HIS A 47 34.74 13.87 56.56
CA HIS A 47 35.14 14.11 55.16
C HIS A 47 33.93 13.94 54.23
N GLY A 48 32.93 14.81 54.41
CA GLY A 48 31.71 14.84 53.61
C GLY A 48 31.96 15.52 52.27
N THR A 49 31.41 14.95 51.18
CA THR A 49 31.35 15.62 49.88
C THR A 49 30.77 17.03 50.00
N SER A 50 31.44 18.03 49.39
CA SER A 50 31.01 19.44 49.38
C SER A 50 29.52 19.56 49.04
N ARG A 51 28.78 20.37 49.82
CA ARG A 51 27.33 20.62 49.62
C ARG A 51 27.04 21.09 48.19
N LYS A 52 27.92 21.95 47.65
CA LYS A 52 27.83 22.44 46.26
C LYS A 52 27.96 21.30 45.25
N ALA A 53 28.89 20.36 45.49
CA ALA A 53 29.06 19.19 44.63
C ALA A 53 27.87 18.24 44.70
N ARG A 54 27.27 18.03 45.88
CA ARG A 54 26.06 17.20 46.03
C ARG A 54 24.85 17.81 45.33
N ALA A 55 24.66 19.12 45.48
CA ALA A 55 23.60 19.87 44.81
C ALA A 55 23.78 19.81 43.28
N ALA A 56 24.99 20.06 42.78
CA ALA A 56 25.30 19.99 41.35
C ALA A 56 25.01 18.59 40.76
N ARG A 57 25.37 17.51 41.46
CA ARG A 57 25.05 16.14 41.02
C ARG A 57 23.54 15.89 40.97
N LEU A 58 22.78 16.38 41.95
CA LEU A 58 21.33 16.24 41.92
C LEU A 58 20.71 17.04 40.76
N THR A 59 21.17 18.27 40.54
CA THR A 59 20.69 19.11 39.43
C THR A 59 20.92 18.42 38.09
N ILE A 60 22.10 17.83 37.87
CA ILE A 60 22.41 17.07 36.65
C ILE A 60 21.48 15.86 36.50
N LEU A 61 21.21 15.11 37.57
CA LEU A 61 20.29 13.97 37.54
C LEU A 61 18.85 14.38 37.23
N CYS A 62 18.36 15.46 37.84
CA CYS A 62 17.01 15.96 37.58
C CYS A 62 16.87 16.44 36.13
N PHE A 63 17.91 17.09 35.61
CA PHE A 63 17.94 17.55 34.23
C PHE A 63 17.99 16.37 33.24
N ALA A 64 18.82 15.35 33.51
CA ALA A 64 18.86 14.13 32.70
C ALA A 64 17.53 13.38 32.71
N TYR A 65 16.87 13.29 33.87
CA TYR A 65 15.54 12.70 34.00
C TYR A 65 14.50 13.47 33.18
N ALA A 66 14.49 14.81 33.25
CA ALA A 66 13.59 15.64 32.46
C ALA A 66 13.78 15.46 30.95
N LEU A 67 15.02 15.26 30.49
CA LEU A 67 15.33 14.95 29.10
C LEU A 67 14.81 13.57 28.68
N ILE A 68 14.91 12.56 29.55
CA ILE A 68 14.34 11.23 29.27
C ILE A 68 12.81 11.29 29.18
N ILE A 69 12.15 12.01 30.10
CA ILE A 69 10.69 12.21 30.04
C ILE A 69 10.29 12.92 28.74
N THR A 70 11.04 13.95 28.35
CA THR A 70 10.83 14.64 27.07
C THR A 70 11.01 13.69 25.88
N ALA A 71 11.96 12.75 25.93
CA ALA A 71 12.14 11.75 24.87
C ALA A 71 10.95 10.78 24.77
N ILE A 72 10.42 10.31 25.90
CA ILE A 72 9.26 9.41 25.96
C ILE A 72 7.99 10.13 25.45
N ALA A 73 7.88 11.44 25.66
CA ALA A 73 6.80 12.24 25.09
C ALA A 73 6.86 12.37 23.55
N ARG A 74 7.90 11.80 22.91
CA ARG A 74 8.07 11.71 21.44
C ARG A 74 7.92 13.07 20.76
N PRO A 75 8.94 13.96 20.89
CA PRO A 75 8.92 15.25 20.25
C PRO A 75 8.96 15.09 18.73
N GLN A 76 8.10 15.82 18.04
CA GLN A 76 7.93 15.79 16.59
C GLN A 76 8.17 17.19 16.02
N TRP A 77 9.05 17.29 15.03
CA TRP A 77 9.21 18.49 14.21
C TRP A 77 9.81 18.13 12.85
N GLY A 78 9.34 18.81 11.80
CA GLY A 78 9.60 18.42 10.40
C GLY A 78 8.69 17.28 9.96
N SER A 79 8.31 17.31 8.68
CA SER A 79 7.54 16.26 8.01
C SER A 79 8.46 15.55 7.01
N GLU A 80 8.31 14.22 6.93
CA GLU A 80 8.75 13.47 5.76
C GLU A 80 7.51 13.31 4.87
N GLU A 81 7.61 13.81 3.65
CA GLU A 81 6.63 13.54 2.61
C GLU A 81 6.87 12.09 2.19
N GLU A 82 6.10 11.15 2.73
CA GLU A 82 6.00 9.83 2.10
C GLU A 82 5.08 10.01 0.89
N PRO A 83 5.59 9.86 -0.34
CA PRO A 83 4.72 9.86 -1.49
C PRO A 83 3.93 8.55 -1.50
N SER A 84 2.70 8.61 -0.98
CA SER A 84 1.71 7.55 -1.21
C SER A 84 1.13 7.74 -2.61
N TYR A 85 1.85 7.24 -3.62
CA TYR A 85 1.30 7.10 -4.97
C TYR A 85 0.24 5.98 -4.94
N SER A 86 -1.03 6.33 -4.76
CA SER A 86 -2.11 5.45 -5.22
C SER A 86 -2.35 5.78 -6.69
N LYS A 87 -1.92 4.90 -7.60
CA LYS A 87 -2.42 4.86 -8.98
C LYS A 87 -3.83 4.25 -8.98
N GLY A 88 -4.70 4.80 -8.14
CA GLY A 88 -6.04 4.27 -7.93
C GLY A 88 -7.06 5.10 -8.68
N ARG A 89 -7.85 4.46 -9.53
CA ARG A 89 -9.09 5.05 -10.04
C ARG A 89 -10.08 5.14 -8.88
N THR A 90 -11.03 6.07 -8.97
CA THR A 90 -12.13 6.09 -8.02
C THR A 90 -13.33 5.34 -8.63
N VAL A 91 -13.73 4.26 -7.96
CA VAL A 91 -14.82 3.38 -8.41
C VAL A 91 -15.98 3.43 -7.43
N MET A 92 -17.18 3.77 -7.90
CA MET A 92 -18.41 3.66 -7.12
C MET A 92 -19.13 2.36 -7.47
N LEU A 93 -19.31 1.46 -6.50
CA LEU A 93 -20.13 0.27 -6.65
C LEU A 93 -21.57 0.62 -6.27
N ALA A 94 -22.50 0.50 -7.20
CA ALA A 94 -23.91 0.75 -6.99
C ALA A 94 -24.71 -0.56 -7.10
N ILE A 95 -25.23 -1.05 -5.98
CA ILE A 95 -25.96 -2.31 -5.91
C ILE A 95 -27.46 -2.03 -5.79
N ASP A 96 -28.25 -2.61 -6.69
CA ASP A 96 -29.70 -2.58 -6.64
C ASP A 96 -30.21 -3.42 -5.45
N ALA A 97 -30.96 -2.78 -4.58
CA ALA A 97 -31.58 -3.34 -3.39
C ALA A 97 -33.12 -3.37 -3.51
N SER A 98 -33.66 -3.25 -4.73
CA SER A 98 -35.09 -3.40 -4.99
C SER A 98 -35.57 -4.84 -4.75
N ARG A 99 -36.89 -5.01 -4.63
CA ARG A 99 -37.49 -6.33 -4.34
C ARG A 99 -37.28 -7.33 -5.47
N SER A 100 -37.16 -6.89 -6.72
CA SER A 100 -36.91 -7.77 -7.87
C SER A 100 -35.58 -8.54 -7.73
N MET A 101 -34.62 -7.98 -6.99
CA MET A 101 -33.36 -8.64 -6.69
C MET A 101 -33.48 -9.85 -5.73
N LEU A 102 -34.67 -10.11 -5.15
CA LEU A 102 -34.95 -11.34 -4.41
C LEU A 102 -35.35 -12.52 -5.31
N ALA A 103 -35.55 -12.28 -6.61
CA ALA A 103 -35.82 -13.33 -7.59
C ALA A 103 -34.72 -14.42 -7.58
N GLN A 104 -35.13 -15.66 -7.78
CA GLN A 104 -34.27 -16.85 -7.63
C GLN A 104 -33.94 -17.53 -8.98
N ASP A 105 -33.98 -16.78 -10.07
CA ASP A 105 -33.45 -17.23 -11.38
C ASP A 105 -31.92 -17.41 -11.36
N LEU A 106 -31.24 -16.76 -10.42
CA LEU A 106 -29.86 -17.08 -10.03
C LEU A 106 -29.84 -17.54 -8.57
N THR A 107 -29.06 -18.57 -8.26
CA THR A 107 -28.99 -19.15 -6.90
C THR A 107 -27.98 -18.40 -6.02
N PRO A 108 -28.33 -17.98 -4.78
CA PRO A 108 -29.60 -18.20 -4.09
C PRO A 108 -30.70 -17.17 -4.44
N ASN A 109 -30.31 -15.94 -4.79
CA ASN A 109 -31.13 -14.90 -5.42
C ASN A 109 -30.20 -13.89 -6.14
N ARG A 110 -30.77 -12.97 -6.92
CA ARG A 110 -30.01 -11.95 -7.66
C ARG A 110 -29.16 -11.06 -6.75
N LEU A 111 -29.69 -10.59 -5.61
CA LEU A 111 -28.97 -9.72 -4.68
C LEU A 111 -27.73 -10.38 -4.11
N ASP A 112 -27.85 -11.61 -3.60
CA ASP A 112 -26.72 -12.36 -3.05
C ASP A 112 -25.67 -12.65 -4.13
N ARG A 113 -26.09 -12.85 -5.38
CA ARG A 113 -25.18 -12.97 -6.52
C ARG A 113 -24.47 -11.68 -6.86
N ALA A 114 -25.17 -10.55 -6.83
CA ALA A 114 -24.58 -9.23 -7.00
C ALA A 114 -23.55 -8.94 -5.89
N LYS A 115 -23.86 -9.29 -4.63
CA LYS A 115 -22.94 -9.15 -3.50
C LYS A 115 -21.66 -9.95 -3.71
N LEU A 116 -21.77 -11.23 -4.10
CA LEU A 116 -20.61 -12.07 -4.43
C LEU A 116 -19.78 -11.49 -5.58
N ALA A 117 -20.42 -11.03 -6.64
CA ALA A 117 -19.73 -10.39 -7.77
C ALA A 117 -19.02 -9.08 -7.36
N ALA A 118 -19.63 -8.29 -6.46
CA ALA A 118 -19.01 -7.10 -5.89
C ALA A 118 -17.80 -7.43 -5.00
N TYR A 119 -17.85 -8.52 -4.21
CA TYR A 119 -16.68 -9.01 -3.48
C TYR A 119 -15.53 -9.37 -4.41
N ASP A 120 -15.81 -10.18 -5.43
CA ASP A 120 -14.80 -10.61 -6.40
C ASP A 120 -14.16 -9.38 -7.09
N LEU A 121 -14.96 -8.36 -7.38
CA LEU A 121 -14.49 -7.11 -7.97
C LEU A 121 -13.60 -6.31 -7.01
N ILE A 122 -13.98 -6.18 -5.73
CA ILE A 122 -13.16 -5.46 -4.75
C ILE A 122 -11.78 -6.10 -4.58
N GLU A 123 -11.72 -7.44 -4.54
CA GLU A 123 -10.44 -8.17 -4.45
C GLU A 123 -9.60 -8.02 -5.73
N ALA A 124 -10.27 -7.84 -6.88
CA ALA A 124 -9.63 -7.65 -8.17
C ALA A 124 -9.08 -6.22 -8.37
N LEU A 125 -9.40 -5.26 -7.50
CA LEU A 125 -9.01 -3.85 -7.61
C LEU A 125 -8.22 -3.40 -6.37
N PRO A 126 -6.99 -3.91 -6.15
CA PRO A 126 -6.24 -3.69 -4.91
C PRO A 126 -5.79 -2.24 -4.70
N GLU A 127 -5.52 -1.50 -5.79
CA GLU A 127 -4.95 -0.15 -5.74
C GLU A 127 -5.99 0.98 -5.91
N ASP A 128 -7.23 0.64 -6.28
CA ASP A 128 -8.30 1.62 -6.54
C ASP A 128 -8.99 2.08 -5.26
N LEU A 129 -9.49 3.31 -5.24
CA LEU A 129 -10.38 3.79 -4.19
C LEU A 129 -11.82 3.41 -4.51
N ILE A 130 -12.51 2.76 -3.57
CA ILE A 130 -13.83 2.19 -3.84
C ILE A 130 -14.84 2.76 -2.85
N GLY A 131 -15.98 3.22 -3.37
CA GLY A 131 -17.19 3.52 -2.60
C GLY A 131 -18.26 2.47 -2.82
N LEU A 132 -19.21 2.40 -1.90
CA LEU A 132 -20.38 1.54 -2.00
C LEU A 132 -21.65 2.36 -1.80
N MET A 133 -22.60 2.20 -2.72
CA MET A 133 -23.95 2.71 -2.59
C MET A 133 -24.96 1.61 -2.84
N ALA A 134 -26.12 1.73 -2.19
CA ALA A 134 -27.30 0.93 -2.48
C ALA A 134 -28.36 1.83 -3.10
N PHE A 135 -29.15 1.29 -4.02
CA PHE A 135 -30.27 2.03 -4.60
C PHE A 135 -31.50 1.17 -4.79
N SER A 136 -32.66 1.84 -4.85
CA SER A 136 -33.94 1.29 -5.26
C SER A 136 -34.77 2.44 -5.82
N GLY A 137 -35.82 2.94 -5.15
CA GLY A 137 -36.54 4.15 -5.57
C GLY A 137 -35.79 5.46 -5.28
N SER A 138 -34.74 5.39 -4.47
CA SER A 138 -33.74 6.44 -4.21
C SER A 138 -32.35 5.80 -4.09
N ALA A 139 -31.28 6.60 -4.05
CA ALA A 139 -29.91 6.13 -3.84
C ALA A 139 -29.33 6.62 -2.51
N SER A 140 -28.53 5.77 -1.85
CA SER A 140 -27.83 6.12 -0.61
C SER A 140 -26.41 5.58 -0.61
N VAL A 141 -25.45 6.45 -0.35
CA VAL A 141 -24.04 6.06 -0.15
C VAL A 141 -23.93 5.38 1.21
N MET A 142 -23.42 4.14 1.21
CA MET A 142 -23.23 3.31 2.40
C MET A 142 -21.81 3.45 2.93
N VAL A 143 -20.84 3.39 2.02
CA VAL A 143 -19.42 3.57 2.31
C VAL A 143 -18.90 4.68 1.39
N PRO A 144 -18.38 5.79 1.94
CA PRO A 144 -17.68 6.80 1.16
C PRO A 144 -16.48 6.19 0.41
N ILE A 145 -15.94 6.93 -0.56
CA ILE A 145 -14.73 6.52 -1.28
C ILE A 145 -13.59 6.24 -0.28
N THR A 146 -13.07 5.01 -0.25
CA THR A 146 -12.06 4.59 0.74
C THR A 146 -11.09 3.53 0.20
N PRO A 147 -9.83 3.50 0.67
CA PRO A 147 -8.94 2.35 0.48
C PRO A 147 -9.33 1.14 1.36
N ASP A 148 -10.17 1.33 2.38
CA ASP A 148 -10.52 0.28 3.36
C ASP A 148 -11.42 -0.81 2.75
N ARG A 149 -10.81 -1.96 2.43
CA ARG A 149 -11.52 -3.13 1.91
C ARG A 149 -12.38 -3.81 2.95
N GLU A 150 -11.98 -3.82 4.22
CA GLU A 150 -12.75 -4.47 5.28
C GLU A 150 -14.07 -3.77 5.49
N ALA A 151 -14.08 -2.43 5.53
CA ALA A 151 -15.32 -1.64 5.63
C ALA A 151 -16.30 -1.91 4.47
N LEU A 152 -15.79 -2.02 3.24
CA LEU A 152 -16.59 -2.38 2.07
C LEU A 152 -17.16 -3.80 2.19
N ARG A 153 -16.32 -4.76 2.59
CA ARG A 153 -16.73 -6.15 2.80
C ARG A 153 -17.81 -6.27 3.87
N GLU A 154 -17.68 -5.58 5.00
CA GLU A 154 -18.71 -5.63 6.04
C GLU A 154 -20.03 -5.02 5.55
N SER A 155 -19.95 -3.90 4.83
CA SER A 155 -21.13 -3.19 4.34
C SER A 155 -21.88 -3.95 3.25
N ILE A 156 -21.17 -4.60 2.31
CA ILE A 156 -21.80 -5.48 1.32
C ILE A 156 -22.52 -6.63 2.03
N ASN A 157 -21.90 -7.27 3.03
CA ASN A 157 -22.50 -8.39 3.75
C ASN A 157 -23.82 -8.01 4.42
N GLN A 158 -23.92 -6.78 4.95
CA GLN A 158 -25.11 -6.27 5.61
C GLN A 158 -26.21 -5.80 4.65
N LEU A 159 -25.90 -5.64 3.36
CA LEU A 159 -26.82 -5.10 2.36
C LEU A 159 -28.00 -6.06 2.15
N ASP A 160 -29.22 -5.52 2.27
CA ASP A 160 -30.49 -6.19 2.04
C ASP A 160 -31.48 -5.25 1.31
N THR A 161 -32.69 -5.74 1.01
CA THR A 161 -33.71 -4.95 0.29
C THR A 161 -34.37 -3.84 1.10
N TYR A 162 -34.00 -3.68 2.38
CA TYR A 162 -34.46 -2.61 3.26
C TYR A 162 -33.38 -1.55 3.51
N ALA A 163 -32.19 -1.75 2.95
CA ALA A 163 -31.08 -0.79 3.04
C ALA A 163 -31.48 0.60 2.50
N VAL A 164 -32.44 0.66 1.58
CA VAL A 164 -33.01 1.91 1.05
C VAL A 164 -34.51 1.99 1.37
N ALA A 165 -34.93 3.09 1.98
CA ALA A 165 -36.29 3.23 2.48
C ALA A 165 -37.38 3.35 1.39
N LYS A 166 -37.07 4.03 0.28
CA LYS A 166 -38.01 4.23 -0.83
C LYS A 166 -37.92 3.04 -1.79
N GLY A 167 -38.95 2.19 -1.83
CA GLY A 167 -39.03 1.09 -2.79
C GLY A 167 -39.22 1.53 -4.25
N GLY A 168 -39.07 0.59 -5.18
CA GLY A 168 -39.05 0.83 -6.63
C GLY A 168 -37.63 0.71 -7.18
N THR A 169 -37.42 1.16 -8.43
CA THR A 169 -36.10 1.18 -9.07
C THR A 169 -35.96 2.46 -9.89
N ASN A 170 -34.99 3.28 -9.54
CA ASN A 170 -34.70 4.58 -10.17
C ASN A 170 -33.21 4.66 -10.49
N LEU A 171 -32.86 4.18 -11.69
CA LEU A 171 -31.47 4.15 -12.17
C LEU A 171 -30.93 5.55 -12.43
N ALA A 172 -31.78 6.50 -12.81
CA ALA A 172 -31.38 7.88 -13.03
C ALA A 172 -30.83 8.52 -11.74
N GLU A 173 -31.54 8.35 -10.61
CA GLU A 173 -31.10 8.85 -9.31
C GLU A 173 -29.82 8.15 -8.83
N ALA A 174 -29.69 6.84 -9.08
CA ALA A 174 -28.47 6.11 -8.76
C ALA A 174 -27.24 6.64 -9.52
N ILE A 175 -27.37 6.83 -10.84
CA ILE A 175 -26.29 7.37 -11.68
C ILE A 175 -25.94 8.80 -11.25
N LYS A 176 -26.96 9.63 -11.02
CA LYS A 176 -26.76 11.02 -10.59
C LYS A 176 -26.03 11.12 -9.25
N GLN A 177 -26.47 10.35 -8.24
CA GLN A 177 -25.85 10.35 -6.92
C GLN A 177 -24.45 9.75 -6.95
N ALA A 178 -24.21 8.72 -7.77
CA ALA A 178 -22.88 8.16 -7.98
C ALA A 178 -21.94 9.22 -8.58
N ASN A 179 -22.36 9.87 -9.68
CA ASN A 179 -21.57 10.88 -10.37
C ASN A 179 -21.25 12.08 -9.44
N SER A 180 -22.23 12.55 -8.65
CA SER A 180 -21.96 13.63 -7.69
C SER A 180 -20.95 13.22 -6.61
N THR A 181 -21.02 11.98 -6.11
CA THR A 181 -20.10 11.48 -5.09
C THR A 181 -18.69 11.27 -5.65
N LEU A 182 -18.59 10.77 -6.89
CA LEU A 182 -17.32 10.58 -7.59
C LEU A 182 -16.63 11.93 -7.84
N LYS A 183 -17.38 12.96 -8.25
CA LYS A 183 -16.87 14.32 -8.45
C LYS A 183 -16.33 15.02 -7.19
N GLU A 184 -16.78 14.60 -6.01
CA GLU A 184 -16.22 15.11 -4.75
C GLU A 184 -14.84 14.51 -4.45
N SER A 185 -14.45 13.44 -5.14
CA SER A 185 -13.12 12.84 -5.04
C SER A 185 -12.09 13.63 -5.87
N GLU A 186 -10.85 13.72 -5.39
CA GLU A 186 -9.76 14.44 -6.09
C GLU A 186 -9.21 13.70 -7.32
N ALA A 187 -9.74 12.53 -7.67
CA ALA A 187 -9.24 11.70 -8.77
C ALA A 187 -9.70 12.23 -10.15
N GLU A 188 -8.88 12.03 -11.19
CA GLU A 188 -9.28 12.38 -12.57
C GLU A 188 -10.05 11.24 -13.28
N SER A 189 -9.92 10.00 -12.80
CA SER A 189 -10.50 8.81 -13.43
C SER A 189 -11.63 8.22 -12.57
N HIS A 190 -12.86 8.37 -13.07
CA HIS A 190 -14.07 7.95 -12.38
C HIS A 190 -14.76 6.78 -13.08
N ALA A 191 -15.18 5.79 -12.31
CA ALA A 191 -16.02 4.71 -12.81
C ALA A 191 -17.19 4.43 -11.87
N LEU A 192 -18.34 4.12 -12.46
CA LEU A 192 -19.51 3.62 -11.79
C LEU A 192 -19.78 2.19 -12.25
N VAL A 193 -19.83 1.25 -11.32
CA VAL A 193 -20.22 -0.14 -11.58
C VAL A 193 -21.61 -0.39 -11.02
N LEU A 194 -22.59 -0.57 -11.90
CA LEU A 194 -23.99 -0.81 -11.56
C LEU A 194 -24.28 -2.32 -11.53
N PHE A 195 -24.85 -2.83 -10.44
CA PHE A 195 -25.37 -4.19 -10.35
C PHE A 195 -26.90 -4.15 -10.23
N THR A 196 -27.62 -4.54 -11.28
CA THR A 196 -29.08 -4.43 -11.35
C THR A 196 -29.68 -5.39 -12.37
N ASP A 197 -30.98 -5.65 -12.30
CA ASP A 197 -31.73 -6.30 -13.37
C ASP A 197 -32.20 -5.33 -14.47
N GLY A 198 -31.91 -4.04 -14.35
CA GLY A 198 -32.15 -3.04 -15.40
C GLY A 198 -33.58 -2.55 -15.50
N GLU A 199 -34.49 -3.02 -14.64
CA GLU A 199 -35.85 -2.49 -14.60
C GLU A 199 -35.83 -1.04 -14.09
N ASN A 200 -36.12 -0.06 -14.95
CA ASN A 200 -36.25 1.32 -14.54
C ASN A 200 -37.72 1.74 -14.45
N LEU A 201 -38.14 2.23 -13.28
CA LEU A 201 -39.53 2.65 -13.04
C LEU A 201 -39.69 4.18 -13.06
N GLU A 202 -38.61 4.92 -12.87
CA GLU A 202 -38.63 6.39 -12.75
C GLU A 202 -37.41 7.03 -13.44
N GLY A 203 -37.61 8.23 -13.98
CA GLY A 203 -36.52 9.04 -14.54
C GLY A 203 -35.93 8.54 -15.87
N ASN A 204 -34.99 9.31 -16.42
CA ASN A 204 -34.30 9.00 -17.68
C ASN A 204 -32.84 8.63 -17.41
N ALA A 205 -32.58 7.34 -17.20
CA ALA A 205 -31.24 6.84 -16.87
C ALA A 205 -30.21 7.08 -17.99
N ILE A 206 -30.64 7.06 -19.25
CA ILE A 206 -29.76 7.28 -20.41
C ILE A 206 -29.25 8.72 -20.44
N GLU A 207 -30.11 9.69 -20.11
CA GLU A 207 -29.72 11.11 -20.05
C GLU A 207 -28.72 11.36 -18.93
N GLU A 208 -28.93 10.79 -17.74
CA GLU A 208 -27.98 10.91 -16.63
C GLU A 208 -26.66 10.18 -16.92
N ALA A 209 -26.70 9.05 -17.64
CA ALA A 209 -25.51 8.35 -18.10
C ALA A 209 -24.68 9.20 -19.08
N SER A 210 -25.35 9.90 -20.02
CA SER A 210 -24.69 10.83 -20.94
C SER A 210 -24.01 11.97 -20.18
N LYS A 211 -24.67 12.56 -19.17
CA LYS A 211 -24.07 13.61 -18.32
C LYS A 211 -22.86 13.08 -17.56
N ALA A 212 -22.96 11.88 -16.98
CA ALA A 212 -21.83 11.22 -16.32
C ALA A 212 -20.64 11.02 -17.28
N SER A 213 -20.89 10.68 -18.55
CA SER A 213 -19.86 10.59 -19.58
C SER A 213 -19.14 11.90 -19.84
N GLU A 214 -19.90 13.00 -19.97
CA GLU A 214 -19.35 14.35 -20.19
C GLU A 214 -18.46 14.78 -19.02
N ASP A 215 -18.77 14.28 -17.83
CA ASP A 215 -18.02 14.49 -16.60
C ASP A 215 -16.81 13.53 -16.43
N GLY A 216 -16.54 12.67 -17.41
CA GLY A 216 -15.43 11.71 -17.36
C GLY A 216 -15.70 10.46 -16.52
N THR A 217 -16.95 10.18 -16.18
CA THR A 217 -17.35 8.95 -15.47
C THR A 217 -17.75 7.84 -16.45
N LEU A 218 -17.01 6.74 -16.44
CA LEU A 218 -17.34 5.52 -17.17
C LEU A 218 -18.44 4.74 -16.43
N ILE A 219 -19.45 4.22 -17.13
CA ILE A 219 -20.46 3.34 -16.50
C ILE A 219 -20.32 1.91 -17.01
N ILE A 220 -20.04 0.99 -16.08
CA ILE A 220 -20.04 -0.45 -16.31
C ILE A 220 -21.34 -1.01 -15.75
N ALA A 221 -22.20 -1.54 -16.61
CA ALA A 221 -23.47 -2.12 -16.22
C ALA A 221 -23.37 -3.65 -16.11
N ILE A 222 -23.61 -4.18 -14.92
CA ILE A 222 -23.64 -5.63 -14.64
C ILE A 222 -25.10 -6.05 -14.48
N GLY A 223 -25.63 -6.68 -15.52
CA GLY A 223 -26.99 -7.21 -15.57
C GLY A 223 -27.12 -8.48 -14.76
N VAL A 224 -28.00 -8.48 -13.75
CA VAL A 224 -28.22 -9.62 -12.86
C VAL A 224 -29.61 -10.21 -13.07
N GLY A 225 -29.66 -11.48 -13.45
CA GLY A 225 -30.92 -12.21 -13.66
C GLY A 225 -31.09 -12.74 -15.09
N SER A 226 -32.28 -13.26 -15.36
CA SER A 226 -32.66 -13.89 -16.61
C SER A 226 -33.67 -13.02 -17.38
N GLU A 227 -33.52 -12.96 -18.71
CA GLU A 227 -34.48 -12.34 -19.63
C GLU A 227 -35.82 -13.10 -19.68
N GLN A 228 -35.81 -14.40 -19.37
CA GLN A 228 -37.04 -15.19 -19.24
C GLN A 228 -37.87 -14.75 -18.03
N GLY A 229 -37.19 -14.21 -17.01
CA GLY A 229 -37.74 -13.67 -15.77
C GLY A 229 -38.21 -14.70 -14.77
N SER A 230 -38.38 -14.24 -13.53
CA SER A 230 -38.77 -15.07 -12.40
C SER A 230 -39.75 -14.33 -11.49
N VAL A 231 -40.50 -15.11 -10.71
CA VAL A 231 -41.41 -14.56 -9.71
C VAL A 231 -40.62 -14.15 -8.47
N ILE A 232 -41.06 -13.08 -7.81
CA ILE A 232 -40.36 -12.54 -6.65
C ILE A 232 -40.92 -13.21 -5.38
N PRO A 233 -40.09 -13.94 -4.60
CA PRO A 233 -40.55 -14.51 -3.34
C PRO A 233 -40.77 -13.40 -2.32
N GLU A 234 -41.83 -13.55 -1.53
CA GLU A 234 -42.04 -12.76 -0.33
C GLU A 234 -41.28 -13.41 0.82
N ARG A 235 -40.65 -12.60 1.70
CA ARG A 235 -39.82 -13.10 2.79
C ARG A 235 -40.66 -14.00 3.71
N SER A 236 -40.32 -15.29 3.77
CA SER A 236 -41.02 -16.22 4.63
C SER A 236 -40.76 -15.90 6.11
N ILE A 237 -41.83 -15.67 6.86
CA ILE A 237 -41.78 -15.66 8.33
C ILE A 237 -41.69 -17.12 8.77
N GLN A 238 -40.69 -17.45 9.59
CA GLN A 238 -40.39 -18.80 10.06
C GLN A 238 -41.68 -19.59 10.40
N GLY A 239 -41.88 -20.72 9.70
CA GLY A 239 -43.03 -21.61 9.87
C GLY A 239 -44.17 -21.46 8.86
N ARG A 240 -44.11 -20.52 7.90
CA ARG A 240 -45.09 -20.40 6.81
C ARG A 240 -44.53 -20.80 5.43
N LYS A 241 -45.41 -21.31 4.56
CA LYS A 241 -45.10 -21.60 3.14
C LYS A 241 -44.58 -20.32 2.46
N GLN A 242 -43.59 -20.47 1.57
CA GLN A 242 -43.08 -19.37 0.74
C GLN A 242 -44.22 -18.80 -0.11
N THR A 243 -44.53 -17.52 0.10
CA THR A 243 -45.46 -16.74 -0.72
C THR A 243 -44.69 -15.95 -1.77
N PHE A 244 -45.39 -15.41 -2.76
CA PHE A 244 -44.81 -14.64 -3.85
C PHE A 244 -45.53 -13.30 -3.96
N ILE A 245 -44.81 -12.27 -4.37
CA ILE A 245 -45.37 -10.92 -4.55
C ILE A 245 -46.44 -10.97 -5.65
N ARG A 246 -47.58 -10.32 -5.37
CA ARG A 246 -48.69 -10.16 -6.31
C ARG A 246 -48.97 -8.68 -6.55
N ASP A 247 -49.44 -8.37 -7.74
CA ASP A 247 -49.88 -7.03 -8.11
C ASP A 247 -51.29 -6.70 -7.56
N GLU A 248 -51.80 -5.51 -7.86
CA GLU A 248 -53.13 -5.06 -7.44
C GLU A 248 -54.28 -5.94 -7.98
N ASN A 249 -54.04 -6.66 -9.08
CA ASN A 249 -55.00 -7.57 -9.69
C ASN A 249 -54.91 -9.00 -9.13
N GLY A 250 -53.95 -9.26 -8.23
CA GLY A 250 -53.70 -10.56 -7.62
C GLY A 250 -52.87 -11.51 -8.49
N GLU A 251 -52.30 -11.05 -9.61
CA GLU A 251 -51.41 -11.83 -10.47
C GLU A 251 -49.99 -11.83 -9.91
N LEU A 252 -49.20 -12.86 -10.23
CA LEU A 252 -47.82 -12.96 -9.74
C LEU A 252 -46.93 -11.96 -10.47
N VAL A 253 -46.23 -11.12 -9.69
CA VAL A 253 -45.25 -10.17 -10.26
C VAL A 253 -44.05 -10.95 -10.77
N LYS A 254 -43.77 -10.80 -12.06
CA LYS A 254 -42.65 -11.46 -12.76
C LYS A 254 -41.65 -10.40 -13.20
N SER A 255 -40.45 -10.43 -12.62
CA SER A 255 -39.35 -9.54 -12.98
C SER A 255 -38.40 -10.20 -13.97
N LYS A 256 -37.85 -9.41 -14.89
CA LYS A 256 -36.96 -9.83 -15.98
C LYS A 256 -35.75 -8.91 -16.07
N LEU A 257 -34.62 -9.47 -16.48
CA LEU A 257 -33.46 -8.66 -16.87
C LEU A 257 -33.78 -7.84 -18.13
N ASP A 258 -33.68 -6.51 -18.05
CA ASP A 258 -33.68 -5.61 -19.21
C ASP A 258 -32.24 -5.32 -19.67
N ALA A 259 -31.66 -6.31 -20.36
CA ALA A 259 -30.29 -6.23 -20.86
C ALA A 259 -30.10 -5.07 -21.85
N LYS A 260 -31.14 -4.75 -22.64
CA LYS A 260 -31.06 -3.69 -23.66
C LYS A 260 -30.97 -2.32 -23.01
N ALA A 261 -31.80 -2.04 -22.00
CA ALA A 261 -31.73 -0.78 -21.27
C ALA A 261 -30.34 -0.57 -20.63
N LEU A 262 -29.76 -1.62 -20.05
CA LEU A 262 -28.42 -1.56 -19.44
C LEU A 262 -27.31 -1.38 -20.48
N GLU A 263 -27.44 -2.02 -21.65
CA GLU A 263 -26.51 -1.84 -22.76
C GLU A 263 -26.54 -0.41 -23.30
N ASP A 264 -27.73 0.18 -23.43
CA ASP A 264 -27.91 1.56 -23.88
C ASP A 264 -27.33 2.56 -22.84
N ILE A 265 -27.55 2.33 -21.54
CA ILE A 265 -26.96 3.13 -20.46
C ILE A 265 -25.42 3.08 -20.49
N ALA A 266 -24.84 1.87 -20.56
CA ALA A 266 -23.39 1.71 -20.58
C ALA A 266 -22.76 2.37 -21.81
N LYS A 267 -23.36 2.20 -22.99
CA LYS A 267 -22.91 2.83 -24.24
C LYS A 267 -22.97 4.35 -24.17
N SER A 268 -24.02 4.93 -23.60
CA SER A 268 -24.14 6.38 -23.43
C SER A 268 -23.07 6.98 -22.52
N ALA A 269 -22.46 6.18 -21.65
CA ALA A 269 -21.35 6.57 -20.80
C ALA A 269 -19.97 6.07 -21.27
N GLY A 270 -19.87 5.57 -22.51
CA GLY A 270 -18.62 5.03 -23.06
C GLY A 270 -18.12 3.75 -22.40
N GLY A 271 -18.93 3.09 -21.57
CA GLY A 271 -18.57 1.87 -20.86
C GLY A 271 -19.14 0.61 -21.50
N ILE A 272 -19.21 -0.46 -20.71
CA ILE A 272 -19.57 -1.80 -21.17
C ILE A 272 -20.71 -2.41 -20.36
N PHE A 273 -21.47 -3.28 -21.03
CA PHE A 273 -22.47 -4.11 -20.39
C PHE A 273 -21.97 -5.54 -20.27
N LEU A 274 -22.12 -6.13 -19.09
CA LEU A 274 -21.81 -7.52 -18.78
C LEU A 274 -23.02 -8.17 -18.12
N ARG A 275 -23.35 -9.40 -18.52
CA ARG A 275 -24.38 -10.18 -17.82
C ARG A 275 -23.72 -11.08 -16.79
N LEU A 276 -24.19 -11.01 -15.55
CA LEU A 276 -23.77 -11.91 -14.48
C LEU A 276 -24.45 -13.27 -14.69
N ASP A 277 -23.66 -14.28 -15.02
CA ASP A 277 -24.13 -15.64 -15.16
C ASP A 277 -23.98 -16.43 -13.84
N SER A 278 -24.25 -17.74 -13.88
CA SER A 278 -24.08 -18.61 -12.71
C SER A 278 -22.62 -18.82 -12.30
N LYS A 279 -21.65 -18.44 -13.13
CA LYS A 279 -20.21 -18.50 -12.83
C LYS A 279 -19.77 -17.21 -12.14
N SER A 280 -18.53 -17.17 -11.65
CA SER A 280 -17.96 -15.96 -11.06
C SER A 280 -17.89 -14.84 -12.09
N LEU A 281 -18.02 -13.59 -11.63
CA LEU A 281 -17.87 -12.42 -12.49
C LEU A 281 -16.50 -12.48 -13.18
N ASN A 282 -16.44 -12.25 -14.50
CA ASN A 282 -15.17 -12.14 -15.19
C ASN A 282 -14.57 -10.75 -14.91
N SER A 283 -13.95 -10.62 -13.73
CA SER A 283 -13.31 -9.39 -13.25
C SER A 283 -12.23 -8.86 -14.21
N MET A 284 -11.67 -9.72 -15.07
CA MET A 284 -10.68 -9.33 -16.08
C MET A 284 -11.25 -8.36 -17.12
N ILE A 285 -12.49 -8.56 -17.58
CA ILE A 285 -13.13 -7.66 -18.56
C ILE A 285 -13.41 -6.30 -17.94
N ILE A 286 -13.75 -6.28 -16.65
CA ILE A 286 -13.97 -5.04 -15.90
C ILE A 286 -12.63 -4.31 -15.69
N GLN A 287 -11.58 -5.03 -15.29
CA GLN A 287 -10.24 -4.45 -15.18
C GLN A 287 -9.76 -3.85 -16.50
N GLU A 288 -9.98 -4.52 -17.63
CA GLU A 288 -9.61 -4.03 -18.96
C GLU A 288 -10.40 -2.77 -19.34
N ALA A 289 -11.71 -2.75 -19.10
CA ALA A 289 -12.54 -1.56 -19.32
C ALA A 289 -12.10 -0.39 -18.44
N LEU A 290 -11.80 -0.66 -17.17
CA LEU A 290 -11.29 0.35 -16.25
C LEU A 290 -9.84 0.78 -16.61
N ALA A 291 -9.03 -0.06 -17.25
CA ALA A 291 -7.66 0.28 -17.65
C ALA A 291 -7.63 1.29 -18.80
N GLN A 292 -8.74 1.46 -19.54
CA GLN A 292 -8.86 2.50 -20.56
C GLN A 292 -9.02 3.90 -19.95
N LEU A 293 -9.39 4.01 -18.66
CA LEU A 293 -9.45 5.28 -17.93
C LEU A 293 -8.07 5.81 -17.53
N ASP A 294 -7.00 5.05 -17.75
CA ASP A 294 -5.69 5.22 -17.11
C ASP A 294 -4.76 6.22 -17.85
N THR A 295 -5.32 7.26 -18.50
CA THR A 295 -4.52 8.16 -19.36
C THR A 295 -3.93 9.40 -18.68
N LYS A 296 -4.11 9.64 -17.38
CA LYS A 296 -3.38 10.72 -16.67
C LYS A 296 -3.09 10.38 -15.21
N GLU A 297 -1.80 10.41 -14.85
CA GLU A 297 -1.32 10.26 -13.48
C GLU A 297 -1.82 11.43 -12.63
N THR A 298 -2.77 11.18 -11.72
CA THR A 298 -3.18 12.17 -10.71
C THR A 298 -2.28 12.05 -9.49
N GLU A 299 -1.60 13.14 -9.12
CA GLU A 299 -0.77 13.22 -7.92
C GLU A 299 -1.65 13.27 -6.66
N PHE A 300 -1.55 12.26 -5.79
CA PHE A 300 -2.07 12.39 -4.43
C PHE A 300 -1.19 13.31 -3.60
N ARG A 301 -1.84 14.20 -2.84
CA ARG A 301 -1.19 15.09 -1.89
C ARG A 301 -0.50 14.27 -0.79
N ALA A 302 0.82 14.43 -0.68
CA ALA A 302 1.67 13.79 0.32
C ALA A 302 1.03 13.86 1.72
N GLN A 303 0.86 12.69 2.35
CA GLN A 303 0.46 12.64 3.75
C GLN A 303 1.70 12.96 4.58
N GLU A 304 1.77 14.18 5.12
CA GLU A 304 2.88 14.59 5.98
C GLU A 304 2.92 13.73 7.24
N THR A 305 3.86 12.78 7.32
CA THR A 305 4.10 12.03 8.55
C THR A 305 5.08 12.84 9.41
N PRO A 306 4.72 13.22 10.66
CA PRO A 306 5.61 14.00 11.51
C PRO A 306 6.83 13.17 11.93
N THR A 307 8.04 13.63 11.61
CA THR A 307 9.27 12.91 11.98
C THR A 307 9.53 12.98 13.48
N GLU A 308 9.76 11.83 14.11
CA GLU A 308 10.07 11.75 15.53
C GLU A 308 11.55 12.05 15.82
N ARG A 309 11.79 12.89 16.83
CA ARG A 309 13.13 13.41 17.16
C ARG A 309 13.54 13.07 18.60
N PHE A 310 12.97 12.01 19.18
CA PHE A 310 13.24 11.58 20.57
C PHE A 310 14.72 11.24 20.85
N VAL A 311 15.48 10.90 19.82
CA VAL A 311 16.91 10.52 19.91
C VAL A 311 17.75 11.64 20.53
N TRP A 312 17.47 12.90 20.21
CA TRP A 312 18.23 14.05 20.72
C TRP A 312 18.13 14.20 22.26
N PRO A 313 16.93 14.38 22.85
CA PRO A 313 16.81 14.49 24.30
C PRO A 313 17.27 13.21 25.01
N LEU A 314 17.00 12.03 24.43
CA LEU A 314 17.43 10.75 25.02
C LEU A 314 18.95 10.65 25.11
N SER A 315 19.67 10.97 24.02
CA SER A 315 21.14 10.88 23.96
C SER A 315 21.78 11.81 24.98
N ILE A 316 21.32 13.06 25.07
CA ILE A 316 21.81 14.03 26.06
C ILE A 316 21.56 13.52 27.49
N GLY A 317 20.37 13.00 27.77
CA GLY A 317 20.03 12.44 29.09
C GLY A 317 20.95 11.28 29.49
N ILE A 318 21.17 10.32 28.60
CA ILE A 318 22.06 9.17 28.84
C ILE A 318 23.51 9.62 29.04
N SER A 319 24.02 10.54 28.21
CA SER A 319 25.38 11.07 28.33
C SER A 319 25.62 11.74 29.69
N LEU A 320 24.65 12.49 30.21
CA LEU A 320 24.74 13.13 31.53
C LEU A 320 24.82 12.11 32.67
N ILE A 321 23.99 11.06 32.62
CA ILE A 321 24.02 9.98 33.62
C ILE A 321 25.35 9.24 33.57
N LEU A 322 25.83 8.91 32.37
CA LEU A 322 27.10 8.22 32.20
C LEU A 322 28.28 9.06 32.69
N GLY A 323 28.32 10.34 32.35
CA GLY A 323 29.35 11.27 32.84
C GLY A 323 29.37 11.36 34.38
N LEU A 324 28.20 11.33 35.02
CA LEU A 324 28.08 11.31 36.48
C LEU A 324 28.63 10.01 37.09
N LEU A 325 28.30 8.85 36.50
CA LEU A 325 28.79 7.54 36.94
C LEU A 325 30.31 7.46 36.84
N LEU A 326 30.88 7.89 35.71
CA LEU A 326 32.34 7.94 35.53
C LEU A 326 33.02 8.89 36.50
N SER A 327 32.43 10.06 36.79
CA SER A 327 32.98 10.99 37.79
C SER A 327 33.06 10.38 39.20
N GLY A 328 32.22 9.39 39.50
CA GLY A 328 32.28 8.61 40.73
C GLY A 328 33.46 7.64 40.73
N LEU A 329 33.66 6.93 39.62
CA LEU A 329 34.75 5.95 39.43
C LEU A 329 36.14 6.62 39.38
N LEU A 330 36.24 7.83 38.81
CA LEU A 330 37.48 8.62 38.79
C LEU A 330 38.00 9.01 40.18
N LYS A 331 37.14 9.08 41.20
CA LYS A 331 37.60 9.33 42.57
C LYS A 331 38.31 8.13 43.21
N GLN A 332 38.22 6.94 42.60
CA GLN A 332 38.86 5.70 43.03
C GLN A 332 40.00 5.24 42.11
N SER A 333 40.20 5.85 40.93
CA SER A 333 41.19 5.39 39.93
C SER A 333 41.86 6.52 39.11
N LEU A 334 43.09 6.26 38.64
CA LEU A 334 44.14 7.09 37.99
C LEU A 334 43.77 7.89 36.71
N MET A 335 42.50 8.08 36.34
CA MET A 335 42.16 8.77 35.10
C MET A 335 41.93 10.29 35.30
N LYS A 336 42.58 11.11 34.47
CA LYS A 336 42.44 12.58 34.49
C LYS A 336 41.04 13.01 34.02
N PRO A 337 40.45 14.10 34.56
CA PRO A 337 39.10 14.57 34.21
C PRO A 337 38.93 14.89 32.71
N SER A 338 40.01 15.28 32.03
CA SER A 338 40.03 15.49 30.57
C SER A 338 39.69 14.23 29.76
N LYS A 339 40.01 13.02 30.27
CA LYS A 339 39.70 11.75 29.59
C LYS A 339 38.21 11.37 29.69
N VAL A 340 37.51 11.81 30.73
CA VAL A 340 36.06 11.55 30.87
C VAL A 340 35.23 12.50 30.02
N VAL A 341 35.64 13.77 29.90
CA VAL A 341 35.04 14.69 28.93
C VAL A 341 35.20 14.13 27.51
N ALA A 342 36.38 13.63 27.17
CA ALA A 342 36.62 12.98 25.88
C ALA A 342 35.73 11.74 25.67
N LEU A 343 35.57 10.88 26.67
CA LEU A 343 34.70 9.69 26.57
C LEU A 343 33.22 10.07 26.39
N VAL A 344 32.73 11.09 27.11
CA VAL A 344 31.36 11.57 26.98
C VAL A 344 31.11 12.16 25.59
N ILE A 345 32.05 12.96 25.06
CA ILE A 345 31.99 13.49 23.70
C ILE A 345 32.03 12.36 22.67
N ILE A 346 32.87 11.35 22.87
CA ILE A 346 32.94 10.15 22.01
C ILE A 346 31.60 9.40 22.04
N LEU A 347 31.00 9.19 23.21
CA LEU A 347 29.72 8.50 23.34
C LEU A 347 28.57 9.29 22.71
N MET A 348 28.59 10.61 22.83
CA MET A 348 27.62 11.54 22.23
C MET A 348 27.78 11.57 20.69
N ALA A 349 29.01 11.47 20.19
CA ALA A 349 29.30 11.34 18.76
C ALA A 349 28.93 9.95 18.21
N LEU A 350 29.08 8.89 19.01
CA LEU A 350 28.63 7.52 18.69
C LEU A 350 27.10 7.42 18.60
N THR A 351 26.35 8.17 19.41
CA THR A 351 24.88 8.26 19.28
C THR A 351 24.43 9.19 18.15
N GLY A 352 25.26 10.17 17.77
CA GLY A 352 25.03 11.07 16.65
C GLY A 352 25.26 10.42 15.28
N GLN A 353 25.91 9.26 15.24
CA GLN A 353 25.89 8.36 14.08
C GLN A 353 24.68 7.45 14.18
N TYR A 354 23.48 8.04 14.11
CA TYR A 354 22.34 7.25 13.65
C TYR A 354 22.67 6.90 12.20
N LYS A 355 23.16 5.67 11.98
CA LYS A 355 23.15 5.10 10.64
C LYS A 355 21.74 5.30 10.12
N GLN A 356 21.62 6.02 9.00
CA GLN A 356 20.39 6.14 8.27
C GLN A 356 19.78 4.74 8.23
N SER A 357 18.55 4.61 8.75
CA SER A 357 17.87 3.32 8.76
C SER A 357 17.99 2.73 7.37
N HIS A 358 18.20 1.42 7.25
CA HIS A 358 18.27 0.80 5.92
C HIS A 358 16.96 1.02 5.15
N ALA A 359 15.85 1.31 5.84
CA ALA A 359 14.61 1.78 5.22
C ALA A 359 14.77 3.12 4.49
N GLY A 360 15.55 4.05 5.05
CA GLY A 360 15.87 5.34 4.41
C GLY A 360 16.74 5.18 3.17
N ILE A 361 17.73 4.26 3.18
CA ILE A 361 18.54 3.99 1.97
C ILE A 361 17.68 3.34 0.88
N ILE A 362 16.80 2.39 1.22
CA ILE A 362 15.87 1.77 0.26
C ILE A 362 14.92 2.83 -0.32
N SER A 363 14.39 3.71 0.53
CA SER A 363 13.53 4.83 0.11
C SER A 363 14.27 5.78 -0.83
N ASP A 364 15.51 6.15 -0.50
CA ASP A 364 16.34 7.04 -1.33
C ASP A 364 16.69 6.38 -2.68
N SER A 365 17.07 5.09 -2.69
CA SER A 365 17.36 4.35 -3.93
C SER A 365 16.13 4.20 -4.82
N LYS A 366 14.95 3.95 -4.22
CA LYS A 366 13.68 3.86 -4.94
C LYS A 366 13.25 5.23 -5.47
N GLY A 367 13.39 6.30 -4.69
CA GLY A 367 13.09 7.66 -5.15
C GLY A 367 13.90 8.07 -6.38
N LEU A 368 15.17 7.66 -6.48
CA LEU A 368 15.99 7.88 -7.68
C LEU A 368 15.48 7.09 -8.90
N TYR A 369 14.97 5.87 -8.69
CA TYR A 369 14.36 5.08 -9.76
C TYR A 369 13.07 5.73 -10.26
N ASP A 370 12.20 6.13 -9.34
CA ASP A 370 10.91 6.76 -9.63
C ASP A 370 11.09 8.13 -10.33
N ALA A 371 12.16 8.86 -10.02
CA ALA A 371 12.55 10.09 -10.71
C ALA A 371 13.13 9.87 -12.13
N GLY A 372 13.22 8.61 -12.60
CA GLY A 372 13.81 8.27 -13.90
C GLY A 372 15.34 8.37 -13.93
N GLU A 373 15.98 8.59 -12.79
CA GLU A 373 17.43 8.74 -12.66
C GLU A 373 18.12 7.37 -12.50
N PHE A 374 17.90 6.47 -13.47
CA PHE A 374 18.27 5.06 -13.37
C PHE A 374 19.76 4.82 -13.07
N ASP A 375 20.67 5.59 -13.68
CA ASP A 375 22.11 5.48 -13.39
C ASP A 375 22.48 5.84 -11.94
N LYS A 376 21.76 6.80 -11.35
CA LYS A 376 21.94 7.15 -9.93
C LYS A 376 21.31 6.10 -9.03
N ALA A 377 20.13 5.60 -9.40
CA ALA A 377 19.46 4.50 -8.70
C ALA A 377 20.35 3.26 -8.64
N ILE A 378 20.97 2.86 -9.77
CA ILE A 378 21.91 1.73 -9.85
C ILE A 378 23.05 1.90 -8.83
N LYS A 379 23.72 3.06 -8.82
CA LYS A 379 24.84 3.33 -7.89
C LYS A 379 24.38 3.31 -6.42
N SER A 380 23.19 3.85 -6.16
CA SER A 380 22.59 3.87 -4.82
C SER A 380 22.29 2.45 -4.33
N TYR A 381 21.62 1.63 -5.15
CA TYR A 381 21.33 0.23 -4.84
C TYR A 381 22.61 -0.61 -4.66
N GLN A 382 23.62 -0.46 -5.52
CA GLN A 382 24.90 -1.15 -5.37
C GLN A 382 25.56 -0.80 -4.03
N SER A 383 25.57 0.48 -3.65
CA SER A 383 26.10 0.91 -2.35
C SER A 383 25.31 0.27 -1.19
N ALA A 384 23.97 0.31 -1.26
CA ALA A 384 23.09 -0.30 -0.26
C ALA A 384 23.32 -1.82 -0.09
N ILE A 385 23.54 -2.54 -1.20
CA ILE A 385 23.83 -3.98 -1.19
C ILE A 385 25.16 -4.28 -0.50
N THR A 386 26.19 -3.46 -0.74
CA THR A 386 27.50 -3.65 -0.09
C THR A 386 27.46 -3.39 1.41
N GLU A 387 26.63 -2.45 1.86
CA GLU A 387 26.47 -2.12 3.28
C GLU A 387 25.57 -3.10 4.03
N SER A 388 24.64 -3.74 3.32
CA SER A 388 23.71 -4.70 3.90
C SER A 388 24.43 -5.96 4.39
N LYS A 389 24.01 -6.47 5.56
CA LYS A 389 24.49 -7.75 6.12
C LYS A 389 23.48 -8.89 5.98
N SER A 390 22.23 -8.59 5.70
CA SER A 390 21.14 -9.58 5.61
C SER A 390 21.01 -10.11 4.18
N THR A 391 20.98 -11.43 4.02
CA THR A 391 20.79 -12.08 2.72
C THR A 391 19.41 -11.76 2.12
N SER A 392 18.34 -11.83 2.92
CA SER A 392 16.98 -11.46 2.47
C SER A 392 16.92 -10.00 2.02
N GLN A 393 17.55 -9.09 2.77
CA GLN A 393 17.59 -7.68 2.40
C GLN A 393 18.42 -7.42 1.13
N LYS A 394 19.56 -8.11 0.98
CA LYS A 394 20.34 -8.06 -0.27
C LYS A 394 19.52 -8.53 -1.46
N ALA A 395 18.72 -9.58 -1.30
CA ALA A 395 17.88 -10.07 -2.39
C ALA A 395 16.81 -9.03 -2.81
N GLN A 396 16.16 -8.38 -1.84
CA GLN A 396 15.19 -7.31 -2.13
C GLN A 396 15.86 -6.09 -2.80
N LEU A 397 17.03 -5.66 -2.32
CA LEU A 397 17.79 -4.57 -2.94
C LEU A 397 18.24 -4.93 -4.36
N ASN A 398 18.58 -6.19 -4.61
CA ASN A 398 18.93 -6.69 -5.93
C ASN A 398 17.74 -6.68 -6.91
N LEU A 399 16.50 -6.82 -6.44
CA LEU A 399 15.32 -6.59 -7.29
C LEU A 399 15.25 -5.13 -7.77
N GLY A 400 15.48 -4.17 -6.88
CA GLY A 400 15.52 -2.75 -7.21
C GLY A 400 16.67 -2.37 -8.15
N LEU A 401 17.86 -2.94 -7.90
CA LEU A 401 19.03 -2.81 -8.79
C LEU A 401 18.72 -3.36 -10.19
N GLY A 402 18.14 -4.55 -10.26
CA GLY A 402 17.79 -5.19 -11.52
C GLY A 402 16.75 -4.40 -12.31
N ALA A 403 15.71 -3.89 -11.64
CA ALA A 403 14.71 -3.04 -12.27
C ALA A 403 15.31 -1.74 -12.80
N SER A 404 16.20 -1.10 -12.02
CA SER A 404 16.93 0.10 -12.43
C SER A 404 17.82 -0.15 -13.64
N ALA A 405 18.56 -1.27 -13.64
CA ALA A 405 19.41 -1.68 -14.75
C ALA A 405 18.60 -2.00 -16.01
N PHE A 406 17.47 -2.70 -15.88
CA PHE A 406 16.57 -3.01 -16.97
C PHE A 406 15.98 -1.74 -17.61
N SER A 407 15.55 -0.78 -16.78
CA SER A 407 15.05 0.53 -17.25
C SER A 407 16.14 1.37 -17.93
N ALA A 408 17.41 1.18 -17.55
CA ALA A 408 18.57 1.80 -18.20
C ALA A 408 19.05 1.05 -19.47
N ASN A 409 18.33 0.02 -19.94
CA ASN A 409 18.75 -0.91 -21.01
C ASN A 409 20.10 -1.61 -20.75
N ASN A 410 20.51 -1.72 -19.47
CA ASN A 410 21.68 -2.49 -19.08
C ASN A 410 21.27 -3.92 -18.72
N HIS A 411 21.05 -4.73 -19.76
CA HIS A 411 20.53 -6.09 -19.62
C HIS A 411 21.45 -7.02 -18.83
N GLU A 412 22.77 -6.92 -19.01
CA GLU A 412 23.74 -7.75 -18.28
C GLU A 412 23.67 -7.51 -16.76
N LEU A 413 23.67 -6.24 -16.33
CA LEU A 413 23.55 -5.91 -14.91
C LEU A 413 22.18 -6.30 -14.35
N ALA A 414 21.12 -6.19 -15.16
CA ALA A 414 19.79 -6.63 -14.76
C ALA A 414 19.73 -8.14 -14.51
N LEU A 415 20.32 -8.94 -15.41
CA LEU A 415 20.41 -10.41 -15.25
C LEU A 415 21.19 -10.79 -13.99
N ASP A 416 22.35 -10.19 -13.75
CA ASP A 416 23.17 -10.44 -12.57
C ASP A 416 22.44 -10.09 -11.26
N ALA A 417 21.76 -8.94 -11.24
CA ALA A 417 21.03 -8.47 -10.08
C ALA A 417 19.80 -9.34 -9.79
N PHE A 418 18.95 -9.62 -10.78
CA PHE A 418 17.80 -10.52 -10.57
C PHE A 418 18.24 -11.95 -10.25
N GLY A 419 19.33 -12.44 -10.86
CA GLY A 419 19.93 -13.72 -10.50
C GLY A 419 20.40 -13.76 -9.04
N SER A 420 21.02 -12.68 -8.55
CA SER A 420 21.38 -12.54 -7.14
C SER A 420 20.16 -12.50 -6.21
N ALA A 421 19.02 -11.96 -6.67
CA ALA A 421 17.78 -11.95 -5.90
C ALA A 421 17.16 -13.35 -5.72
N LEU A 422 17.49 -14.33 -6.58
CA LEU A 422 17.06 -15.73 -6.42
C LEU A 422 17.66 -16.41 -5.18
N LEU A 423 18.72 -15.85 -4.60
CA LEU A 423 19.32 -16.34 -3.34
C LEU A 423 18.43 -16.10 -2.11
N SER A 424 17.30 -15.40 -2.27
CA SER A 424 16.31 -15.23 -1.20
C SER A 424 15.71 -16.56 -0.76
N GLU A 425 15.38 -16.70 0.53
CA GLU A 425 14.58 -17.82 1.03
C GLU A 425 13.07 -17.60 0.77
N GLU A 426 12.66 -16.37 0.48
CA GLU A 426 11.26 -16.00 0.26
C GLU A 426 10.81 -16.32 -1.16
N LYS A 427 9.78 -17.17 -1.28
CA LYS A 427 9.19 -17.56 -2.56
C LYS A 427 8.63 -16.37 -3.34
N SER A 428 8.05 -15.38 -2.67
CA SER A 428 7.56 -14.14 -3.32
C SER A 428 8.68 -13.40 -4.05
N VAL A 429 9.84 -13.22 -3.40
CA VAL A 429 11.03 -12.58 -3.99
C VAL A 429 11.57 -13.40 -5.16
N GLN A 430 11.66 -14.73 -5.01
CA GLN A 430 12.07 -15.64 -6.09
C GLN A 430 11.13 -15.53 -7.30
N GLY A 431 9.82 -15.45 -7.08
CA GLY A 431 8.83 -15.30 -8.15
C GLY A 431 9.00 -13.99 -8.93
N ILE A 432 9.23 -12.87 -8.24
CA ILE A 432 9.50 -11.57 -8.88
C ILE A 432 10.82 -11.60 -9.66
N ALA A 433 11.87 -12.19 -9.08
CA ALA A 433 13.17 -12.33 -9.73
C ALA A 433 13.07 -13.16 -11.02
N HIS A 434 12.40 -14.32 -10.97
CA HIS A 434 12.18 -15.16 -12.15
C HIS A 434 11.37 -14.43 -13.23
N TYR A 435 10.28 -13.75 -12.87
CA TYR A 435 9.51 -12.97 -13.84
C TYR A 435 10.37 -11.91 -14.54
N ASN A 436 11.17 -11.17 -13.77
CA ASN A 436 12.01 -10.12 -14.33
C ASN A 436 13.23 -10.65 -15.11
N LEU A 437 13.79 -11.81 -14.74
CA LEU A 437 14.80 -12.49 -15.57
C LEU A 437 14.22 -12.88 -16.93
N GLY A 438 12.99 -13.42 -16.95
CA GLY A 438 12.28 -13.72 -18.19
C GLY A 438 12.12 -12.49 -19.09
N ASN A 439 11.66 -11.37 -18.51
CA ASN A 439 11.51 -10.11 -19.26
C ASN A 439 12.86 -9.59 -19.78
N THR A 440 13.92 -9.69 -18.96
CA THR A 440 15.25 -9.20 -19.31
C THR A 440 15.86 -10.00 -20.45
N LEU A 441 15.81 -11.33 -20.39
CA LEU A 441 16.28 -12.21 -21.46
C LEU A 441 15.47 -12.02 -22.75
N PHE A 442 14.15 -11.88 -22.64
CA PHE A 442 13.32 -11.64 -23.82
C PHE A 442 13.70 -10.34 -24.53
N ARG A 443 13.79 -9.22 -23.79
CA ARG A 443 14.20 -7.92 -24.34
C ARG A 443 15.61 -7.94 -24.91
N LYS A 444 16.56 -8.59 -24.22
CA LYS A 444 17.94 -8.74 -24.71
C LYS A 444 17.97 -9.44 -26.07
N GLY A 445 17.15 -10.48 -26.25
CA GLY A 445 16.96 -11.14 -27.54
C GLY A 445 16.31 -10.21 -28.59
N GLU A 446 15.28 -9.44 -28.23
CA GLU A 446 14.66 -8.47 -29.17
C GLU A 446 15.65 -7.39 -29.65
N GLU A 447 16.56 -6.94 -28.79
CA GLU A 447 17.59 -5.97 -29.16
C GLU A 447 18.59 -6.55 -30.17
N LEU A 448 18.98 -7.82 -29.99
CA LEU A 448 19.87 -8.53 -30.94
C LEU A 448 19.23 -8.75 -32.33
N LEU A 449 17.90 -8.81 -32.40
CA LEU A 449 17.15 -8.88 -33.65
C LEU A 449 16.87 -7.51 -34.28
N SER A 450 17.04 -6.42 -33.53
CA SER A 450 16.78 -5.07 -34.02
C SER A 450 17.92 -4.59 -34.92
N PRO A 451 17.65 -3.94 -36.06
CA PRO A 451 18.70 -3.34 -36.87
C PRO A 451 19.43 -2.28 -36.03
N SER A 452 20.76 -2.43 -35.91
CA SER A 452 21.62 -1.60 -35.06
C SER A 452 21.27 -0.12 -35.14
N ASN A 453 21.02 0.52 -33.99
CA ASN A 453 20.76 1.96 -33.85
C ASN A 453 22.01 2.86 -34.13
N GLY A 454 22.98 2.35 -34.89
CA GLY A 454 24.18 3.06 -35.32
C GLY A 454 24.01 3.80 -36.64
N ALA A 455 24.84 4.81 -36.87
CA ALA A 455 24.83 5.69 -38.06
C ALA A 455 25.14 4.99 -39.41
N ASP A 456 25.29 3.66 -39.42
CA ASP A 456 25.52 2.86 -40.61
C ASP A 456 24.34 1.90 -40.80
N LYS A 457 23.30 2.42 -41.46
CA LYS A 457 22.11 1.65 -41.85
C LYS A 457 22.47 0.73 -43.01
N THR A 458 23.08 -0.39 -42.70
CA THR A 458 23.03 -1.53 -43.61
C THR A 458 21.85 -2.39 -43.15
N ASP A 459 20.87 -2.59 -44.02
CA ASP A 459 19.78 -3.57 -43.87
C ASP A 459 20.35 -5.00 -43.95
N THR A 460 21.40 -5.27 -43.17
CA THR A 460 22.05 -6.57 -43.11
C THR A 460 21.25 -7.41 -42.13
N PRO A 461 20.73 -8.58 -42.56
CA PRO A 461 20.07 -9.50 -41.65
C PRO A 461 20.96 -9.83 -40.43
N PRO A 462 20.38 -10.07 -39.25
CA PRO A 462 21.15 -10.50 -38.09
C PRO A 462 21.99 -11.74 -38.44
N SER A 463 23.22 -11.82 -37.92
CA SER A 463 24.08 -12.97 -38.19
C SER A 463 23.48 -14.24 -37.60
N LYS A 464 23.82 -15.41 -38.17
CA LYS A 464 23.39 -16.71 -37.62
C LYS A 464 23.75 -16.87 -36.14
N GLU A 465 24.92 -16.39 -35.75
CA GLU A 465 25.36 -16.38 -34.35
C GLU A 465 24.46 -15.50 -33.45
N SER A 466 24.00 -14.35 -33.94
CA SER A 466 23.03 -13.52 -33.22
C SER A 466 21.70 -14.24 -33.05
N ILE A 467 21.20 -14.94 -34.08
CA ILE A 467 19.94 -15.70 -34.02
C ILE A 467 20.06 -16.85 -33.00
N GLU A 468 21.16 -17.60 -33.00
CA GLU A 468 21.41 -18.66 -32.01
C GLU A 468 21.41 -18.12 -30.57
N ASN A 469 22.01 -16.95 -30.35
CA ASN A 469 22.01 -16.29 -29.03
C ASN A 469 20.60 -15.83 -28.62
N VAL A 470 19.80 -15.32 -29.55
CA VAL A 470 18.40 -14.95 -29.30
C VAL A 470 17.56 -16.16 -28.91
N ILE A 471 17.70 -17.27 -29.63
CA ILE A 471 17.03 -18.53 -29.32
C ILE A 471 17.36 -18.97 -27.90
N LYS A 472 18.65 -18.95 -27.54
CA LYS A 472 19.11 -19.32 -26.19
C LYS A 472 18.52 -18.41 -25.10
N ASP A 473 18.54 -17.09 -25.32
CA ASP A 473 17.98 -16.14 -24.34
C ASP A 473 16.46 -16.33 -24.19
N TRP A 474 15.72 -16.55 -25.28
CA TRP A 474 14.28 -16.77 -25.24
C TRP A 474 13.88 -18.13 -24.63
N GLU A 475 14.69 -19.17 -24.83
CA GLU A 475 14.52 -20.44 -24.11
C GLU A 475 14.71 -20.25 -22.60
N GLY A 476 15.76 -19.54 -22.19
CA GLY A 476 15.97 -19.17 -20.78
C GLY A 476 14.83 -18.31 -20.22
N ALA A 477 14.27 -17.41 -21.04
CA ALA A 477 13.11 -16.61 -20.64
C ALA A 477 11.89 -17.48 -20.34
N ILE A 478 11.62 -18.49 -21.18
CA ILE A 478 10.55 -19.47 -20.97
C ILE A 478 10.74 -20.22 -19.65
N GLU A 479 11.94 -20.74 -19.37
CA GLU A 479 12.24 -21.46 -18.12
C GLU A 479 11.98 -20.59 -16.89
N HIS A 480 12.34 -19.30 -16.95
CA HIS A 480 12.11 -18.37 -15.87
C HIS A 480 10.63 -17.99 -15.70
N TYR A 481 9.86 -17.80 -16.76
CA TYR A 481 8.42 -17.60 -16.63
C TYR A 481 7.70 -18.83 -16.08
N GLU A 482 8.09 -20.04 -16.51
CA GLU A 482 7.56 -21.29 -15.95
C GLU A 482 7.89 -21.41 -14.46
N SER A 483 9.12 -21.07 -14.07
CA SER A 483 9.54 -21.02 -12.66
C SER A 483 8.72 -20.00 -11.86
N ALA A 484 8.47 -18.81 -12.41
CA ALA A 484 7.61 -17.80 -11.79
C ALA A 484 6.15 -18.28 -11.64
N LEU A 485 5.60 -18.98 -12.63
CA LEU A 485 4.25 -19.57 -12.57
C LEU A 485 4.15 -20.75 -11.60
N SER A 486 5.25 -21.48 -11.39
CA SER A 486 5.28 -22.53 -10.36
C SER A 486 5.13 -21.98 -8.95
N ILE A 487 5.56 -20.71 -8.75
CA ILE A 487 5.46 -19.99 -7.48
C ILE A 487 4.10 -19.27 -7.37
N ASN A 488 3.67 -18.59 -8.43
CA ASN A 488 2.38 -17.91 -8.50
C ASN A 488 1.66 -18.28 -9.81
N SER A 489 0.84 -19.33 -9.75
CA SER A 489 0.14 -19.89 -10.90
C SER A 489 -0.96 -19.00 -11.48
N ASN A 490 -1.35 -17.93 -10.77
CA ASN A 490 -2.41 -17.01 -11.18
C ASN A 490 -1.87 -15.71 -11.81
N ASN A 491 -0.55 -15.54 -11.95
CA ASN A 491 0.03 -14.34 -12.55
C ASN A 491 -0.25 -14.27 -14.07
N THR A 492 -1.20 -13.42 -14.46
CA THR A 492 -1.65 -13.25 -15.85
C THR A 492 -0.57 -12.62 -16.74
N ASN A 493 0.20 -11.66 -16.22
CA ASN A 493 1.30 -11.03 -16.96
C ASN A 493 2.39 -12.05 -17.30
N THR A 494 2.74 -12.92 -16.35
CA THR A 494 3.71 -14.00 -16.60
C THR A 494 3.18 -15.00 -17.63
N LYS A 495 1.89 -15.39 -17.59
CA LYS A 495 1.29 -16.26 -18.62
C LYS A 495 1.30 -15.62 -20.00
N HIS A 496 0.90 -14.36 -20.08
CA HIS A 496 0.88 -13.61 -21.33
C HIS A 496 2.29 -13.51 -21.94
N ASN A 497 3.27 -13.09 -21.14
CA ASN A 497 4.65 -12.97 -21.62
C ASN A 497 5.21 -14.33 -22.06
N LEU A 498 4.95 -15.39 -21.30
CA LEU A 498 5.33 -16.76 -21.68
C LEU A 498 4.75 -17.17 -23.04
N ASP A 499 3.47 -16.91 -23.28
CA ASP A 499 2.81 -17.23 -24.55
C ASP A 499 3.39 -16.40 -25.71
N VAL A 500 3.69 -15.12 -25.48
CA VAL A 500 4.35 -14.24 -26.45
C VAL A 500 5.73 -14.79 -26.82
N VAL A 501 6.58 -15.09 -25.83
CA VAL A 501 7.93 -15.61 -26.08
C VAL A 501 7.89 -16.96 -26.80
N ARG A 502 7.00 -17.87 -26.41
CA ARG A 502 6.83 -19.16 -27.10
C ARG A 502 6.41 -19.00 -28.56
N LYS A 503 5.49 -18.07 -28.84
CA LYS A 503 5.05 -17.79 -30.20
C LYS A 503 6.20 -17.23 -31.04
N ARG A 504 6.90 -16.21 -30.52
CA ARG A 504 8.04 -15.58 -31.20
C ARG A 504 9.18 -16.56 -31.45
N LEU A 505 9.53 -17.38 -30.47
CA LEU A 505 10.55 -18.41 -30.60
C LEU A 505 10.19 -19.44 -31.67
N LYS A 506 8.90 -19.81 -31.77
CA LYS A 506 8.44 -20.73 -32.81
C LYS A 506 8.56 -20.12 -34.21
N GLU A 507 8.16 -18.86 -34.36
CA GLU A 507 8.31 -18.10 -35.63
C GLU A 507 9.78 -18.05 -36.03
N LEU A 508 10.67 -17.64 -35.12
CA LEU A 508 12.11 -17.52 -35.38
C LEU A 508 12.76 -18.84 -35.80
N LYS A 509 12.40 -19.97 -35.16
CA LYS A 509 12.91 -21.30 -35.51
C LYS A 509 12.38 -21.82 -36.84
N GLN A 510 11.19 -21.38 -37.25
CA GLN A 510 10.61 -21.76 -38.53
C GLN A 510 11.30 -21.01 -39.67
N ASP A 511 11.53 -19.70 -39.49
CA ASP A 511 12.27 -18.88 -40.45
C ASP A 511 13.70 -19.43 -40.67
N GLU A 512 14.37 -19.90 -39.60
CA GLU A 512 15.71 -20.52 -39.71
C GLU A 512 15.71 -21.88 -40.45
N GLN A 513 14.60 -22.63 -40.40
CA GLN A 513 14.47 -23.88 -41.14
C GLN A 513 14.22 -23.62 -42.63
N ASP A 514 13.36 -22.65 -42.95
CA ASP A 514 13.05 -22.27 -44.31
C ASP A 514 14.29 -21.69 -45.03
N GLU A 515 15.16 -20.94 -44.33
CA GLU A 515 16.46 -20.47 -44.86
C GLU A 515 17.53 -21.57 -45.04
N GLN A 516 17.39 -22.72 -44.37
CA GLN A 516 18.32 -23.85 -44.53
C GLN A 516 17.93 -24.80 -45.68
N ASP A 517 16.67 -24.76 -46.10
CA ASP A 517 16.11 -25.60 -47.16
C ASP A 517 16.11 -24.91 -48.56
N GLU A 518 16.37 -23.59 -48.62
CA GLU A 518 16.67 -22.82 -49.85
C GLU A 518 18.17 -22.85 -50.23
#